data_AF-A0A812YL13-F1
#
_entry.id   AF-A0A812YL13-F1
#
_cell.length_a   1.000
_cell.length_b   1.000
_cell.length_c   1.000
_cell.angle_alpha   90.00
_cell.angle_beta   90.00
_cell.angle_gamma   90.00
#
_symmetry.space_group_name_H-M   'P 1'
#
loop_
_entity.id
_entity.type
_entity.pdbx_description
1 polymer ?
#
loop_
_entity_poly.entity_id
_entity_poly.type
_entity_poly.pdbx_seq_one_letter_code
_entity_poly.pdbx_strand_id
1 'polypeptide(L)'
;MASASPKLLGTTCVCCSSEEVSEIDPVLPESVDLDLQPSHSSIDEDEDSQGSEDSVGRVRTLSQRRCSVMVKKALSVDREIMRGIALKAALRGLGHVWRFCPADLPMKERSALWALSEQVESFDTFLSHSWRTHGRWKVVALTLRFGWPFFVACSLACILLPEILSLLEILPLPLTYQVQIPGDKVFDVPFGGWGSLGYLPDACGRTPKCFLDVTSRPADC
;
A
#
# COMPACT_ATOMS: atom_id res chain seq x y z
N MET A 1 -43.22 14.52 22.27
CA MET A 1 -42.49 13.51 21.47
C MET A 1 -41.05 13.97 21.37
N ALA A 2 -40.17 13.44 22.23
CA ALA A 2 -38.80 13.90 22.37
C ALA A 2 -37.90 13.22 21.33
N SER A 3 -37.24 14.04 20.52
CA SER A 3 -36.26 13.64 19.50
C SER A 3 -34.93 13.34 20.17
N ALA A 4 -34.41 12.13 19.99
CA ALA A 4 -33.12 11.69 20.51
C ALA A 4 -32.06 11.80 19.40
N SER A 5 -31.10 12.70 19.59
CA SER A 5 -29.91 12.83 18.73
C SER A 5 -28.94 11.66 18.94
N PRO A 6 -28.32 11.12 17.88
CA PRO A 6 -27.28 10.12 18.01
C PRO A 6 -25.96 10.75 18.47
N LYS A 7 -25.37 10.18 19.52
CA LYS A 7 -24.01 10.50 19.99
C LYS A 7 -22.98 9.89 19.03
N LEU A 8 -22.21 10.75 18.38
CA LEU A 8 -20.99 10.37 17.66
C LEU A 8 -19.93 9.89 18.68
N LEU A 9 -19.67 8.58 18.72
CA LEU A 9 -18.50 8.04 19.40
C LEU A 9 -17.26 8.41 18.60
N GLY A 10 -16.41 9.27 19.19
CA GLY A 10 -15.07 9.51 18.71
C GLY A 10 -14.19 8.29 18.94
N THR A 11 -13.80 7.64 17.85
CA THR A 11 -12.79 6.59 17.85
C THR A 11 -11.42 7.24 18.06
N THR A 12 -10.93 7.28 19.29
CA THR A 12 -9.54 7.62 19.58
C THR A 12 -8.66 6.44 19.20
N CYS A 13 -7.68 6.69 18.33
CA CYS A 13 -6.71 5.68 17.91
C CYS A 13 -5.69 5.50 19.05
N VAL A 14 -5.85 4.42 19.83
CA VAL A 14 -4.90 3.98 20.85
C VAL A 14 -3.90 3.03 20.20
N CYS A 15 -2.78 3.56 19.70
CA CYS A 15 -1.68 2.75 19.13
C CYS A 15 -0.31 3.14 19.72
N CYS A 16 -0.28 3.52 21.00
CA CYS A 16 0.96 3.60 21.80
C CYS A 16 0.67 3.12 23.23
N SER A 17 0.21 1.88 23.38
CA SER A 17 0.39 1.20 24.66
C SER A 17 1.84 0.74 24.70
N SER A 18 2.65 1.45 25.47
CA SER A 18 3.94 0.95 25.92
C SER A 18 3.66 -0.33 26.71
N GLU A 19 3.84 -1.48 26.10
CA GLU A 19 4.07 -2.71 26.85
C GLU A 19 5.34 -2.48 27.66
N GLU A 20 5.19 -2.47 28.99
CA GLU A 20 6.29 -2.69 29.91
C GLU A 20 6.94 -4.02 29.51
N VAL A 21 8.06 -3.92 28.82
CA VAL A 21 8.98 -5.03 28.61
C VAL A 21 9.42 -5.45 30.00
N SER A 22 8.90 -6.58 30.47
CA SER A 22 9.40 -7.26 31.65
C SER A 22 10.90 -7.48 31.48
N GLU A 23 11.65 -6.95 32.44
CA GLU A 23 13.09 -7.07 32.63
C GLU A 23 13.54 -8.53 32.39
N ILE A 24 14.09 -8.81 31.21
CA ILE A 24 14.82 -10.04 30.95
C ILE A 24 16.26 -9.74 31.38
N ASP A 25 16.72 -10.42 32.43
CA ASP A 25 18.09 -10.36 32.88
C ASP A 25 19.06 -10.56 31.71
N PRO A 26 19.97 -9.62 31.44
CA PRO A 26 20.96 -9.77 30.38
C PRO A 26 21.93 -10.89 30.77
N VAL A 27 21.80 -12.04 30.10
CA VAL A 27 22.88 -13.04 30.03
C VAL A 27 24.04 -12.36 29.30
N LEU A 28 25.06 -12.00 30.07
CA LEU A 28 26.32 -11.43 29.62
C LEU A 28 26.94 -12.33 28.53
N PRO A 29 27.07 -11.88 27.26
CA PRO A 29 28.00 -12.51 26.35
C PRO A 29 29.42 -12.07 26.71
N GLU A 30 30.29 -13.06 26.84
CA GLU A 30 31.73 -12.97 27.05
C GLU A 30 32.34 -11.91 26.10
N SER A 31 33.04 -10.95 26.69
CA SER A 31 33.65 -9.80 26.03
C SER A 31 34.65 -10.24 24.95
N VAL A 32 34.33 -9.97 23.69
CA VAL A 32 35.30 -9.96 22.60
C VAL A 32 35.89 -8.54 22.53
N ASP A 33 37.12 -8.42 23.00
CA ASP A 33 37.94 -7.20 22.88
C ASP A 33 38.20 -6.89 21.39
N LEU A 34 37.50 -5.88 20.87
CA LEU A 34 37.81 -5.26 19.58
C LEU A 34 38.38 -3.87 19.83
N ASP A 35 39.70 -3.79 19.70
CA ASP A 35 40.52 -2.58 19.70
C ASP A 35 40.05 -1.61 18.59
N LEU A 36 39.36 -0.53 18.97
CA LEU A 36 39.09 0.60 18.09
C LEU A 36 39.95 1.79 18.51
N GLN A 37 41.00 2.05 17.74
CA GLN A 37 41.77 3.30 17.82
C GLN A 37 40.92 4.50 17.38
N PRO A 38 40.92 5.63 18.12
CA PRO A 38 40.32 6.87 17.68
C PRO A 38 41.30 7.67 16.81
N SER A 39 40.98 7.82 15.53
CA SER A 39 41.66 8.74 14.63
C SER A 39 41.18 10.18 14.88
N HIS A 40 42.10 11.01 15.39
CA HIS A 40 41.98 12.44 15.64
C HIS A 40 42.03 13.20 14.30
N SER A 41 40.95 13.88 13.91
CA SER A 41 40.96 14.83 12.78
C SER A 41 40.71 16.25 13.30
N SER A 42 41.77 17.05 13.29
CA SER A 42 41.77 18.50 13.50
C SER A 42 40.96 19.20 12.41
N ILE A 43 40.04 20.07 12.82
CA ILE A 43 39.37 21.03 11.92
C ILE A 43 39.64 22.41 12.49
N ASP A 44 40.25 23.22 11.63
CA ASP A 44 40.69 24.59 11.85
C ASP A 44 39.53 25.54 12.14
N GLU A 45 39.83 26.50 13.01
CA GLU A 45 39.01 27.66 13.33
C GLU A 45 39.23 28.71 12.22
N ASP A 46 38.16 29.17 11.58
CA ASP A 46 38.19 30.39 10.77
C ASP A 46 37.11 31.36 11.24
N GLU A 47 37.61 32.57 11.47
CA GLU A 47 37.00 33.76 12.04
C GLU A 47 35.95 34.44 11.16
N ASP A 48 34.95 34.97 11.87
CA ASP A 48 34.40 36.32 11.79
C ASP A 48 33.78 36.87 10.48
N SER A 49 32.47 37.16 10.57
CA SER A 49 31.85 38.29 9.88
C SER A 49 30.52 38.65 10.56
N GLN A 50 30.58 39.74 11.34
CA GLN A 50 29.46 40.49 11.90
C GLN A 50 28.54 41.05 10.81
N GLY A 51 27.23 40.94 11.01
CA GLY A 51 26.24 41.45 10.06
C GLY A 51 24.81 41.44 10.57
N SER A 52 24.52 42.40 11.45
CA SER A 52 23.26 43.13 11.65
C SER A 52 21.99 42.40 12.14
N GLU A 53 21.47 43.01 13.19
CA GLU A 53 20.24 42.76 13.91
C GLU A 53 19.01 43.04 13.03
N ASP A 54 18.05 42.11 12.99
CA ASP A 54 16.68 42.46 13.34
C ASP A 54 15.88 41.25 13.81
N SER A 55 15.16 41.46 14.89
CA SER A 55 14.84 40.47 15.90
C SER A 55 13.33 40.29 16.01
N VAL A 56 12.79 39.20 15.44
CA VAL A 56 11.50 38.65 15.86
C VAL A 56 11.56 37.12 15.85
N GLY A 57 11.85 36.56 17.03
CA GLY A 57 11.33 35.28 17.52
C GLY A 57 11.45 34.07 16.60
N ARG A 58 12.64 33.47 16.47
CA ARG A 58 12.76 32.10 15.97
C ARG A 58 13.86 31.31 16.66
N VAL A 59 13.61 30.97 17.92
CA VAL A 59 14.35 29.94 18.66
C VAL A 59 14.03 28.58 18.04
N ARG A 60 14.59 28.29 16.86
CA ARG A 60 14.65 26.94 16.28
C ARG A 60 15.93 26.30 16.78
N THR A 61 15.79 25.61 17.90
CA THR A 61 16.81 24.86 18.62
C THR A 61 17.66 23.99 17.69
N LEU A 62 18.98 24.16 17.77
CA LEU A 62 20.00 23.36 17.08
C LEU A 62 19.86 21.82 17.33
N SER A 63 19.08 21.40 18.33
CA SER A 63 18.80 19.98 18.60
C SER A 63 18.04 19.27 17.47
N GLN A 64 17.26 20.00 16.66
CA GLN A 64 16.47 19.39 15.57
C GLN A 64 17.35 18.87 14.41
N ARG A 65 18.58 19.38 14.27
CA ARG A 65 19.52 18.91 13.22
C ARG A 65 20.22 17.60 13.58
N ARG A 66 20.39 17.27 14.87
CA ARG A 66 21.09 16.04 15.28
C ARG A 66 20.23 14.77 15.15
N CYS A 67 18.91 14.85 15.36
CA CYS A 67 18.03 13.69 15.13
C CYS A 67 17.96 13.26 13.65
N SER A 68 18.05 14.20 12.70
CA SER A 68 17.94 13.90 11.26
C SER A 68 19.08 13.02 10.74
N VAL A 69 20.30 13.17 11.26
CA VAL A 69 21.47 12.43 10.78
C VAL A 69 21.48 10.98 11.31
N MET A 70 21.07 10.76 12.57
CA MET A 70 21.03 9.41 13.14
C MET A 70 19.91 8.56 12.53
N VAL A 71 18.76 9.15 12.21
CA VAL A 71 17.65 8.44 11.54
C VAL A 71 18.04 7.94 10.15
N LYS A 72 18.87 8.69 9.40
CA LYS A 72 19.32 8.24 8.07
C LYS A 72 20.22 7.01 8.10
N LYS A 73 21.06 6.88 9.12
CA LYS A 73 21.90 5.68 9.31
C LYS A 73 21.11 4.51 9.89
N ALA A 74 20.15 4.76 10.78
CA ALA A 74 19.29 3.71 11.32
C ALA A 74 18.28 3.15 10.30
N LEU A 75 17.95 3.93 9.25
CA LEU A 75 17.04 3.53 8.17
C LEU A 75 17.76 3.07 6.91
N SER A 76 19.09 2.85 6.94
CA SER A 76 19.76 2.19 5.82
C SER A 76 19.34 0.73 5.80
N VAL A 77 18.28 0.44 5.06
CA VAL A 77 17.84 -0.93 4.77
C VAL A 77 18.97 -1.63 4.03
N ASP A 78 19.36 -2.78 4.54
CA ASP A 78 20.38 -3.60 3.88
C ASP A 78 19.88 -3.96 2.47
N ARG A 79 20.73 -3.69 1.46
CA ARG A 79 20.35 -3.91 0.06
C ARG A 79 20.22 -5.39 -0.25
N GLU A 80 20.86 -6.26 0.53
CA GLU A 80 20.79 -7.70 0.34
C GLU A 80 19.42 -8.28 0.72
N ILE A 81 18.74 -7.65 1.70
CA ILE A 81 17.39 -8.03 2.14
C ILE A 81 16.29 -7.36 1.31
N MET A 82 16.63 -6.37 0.47
CA MET A 82 15.67 -5.68 -0.39
C MET A 82 15.27 -6.54 -1.59
N ARG A 83 14.26 -7.40 -1.37
CA ARG A 83 13.61 -8.19 -2.42
C ARG A 83 12.22 -7.64 -2.71
N GLY A 84 11.94 -7.42 -3.98
CA GLY A 84 10.63 -7.01 -4.49
C GLY A 84 9.92 -8.16 -5.17
N ILE A 85 8.59 -8.09 -5.20
CA ILE A 85 7.75 -8.95 -6.03
C ILE A 85 6.95 -8.08 -6.99
N ALA A 86 6.86 -8.50 -8.25
CA ALA A 86 5.98 -7.84 -9.20
C ALA A 86 4.54 -7.91 -8.70
N LEU A 87 3.84 -6.78 -8.66
CA LEU A 87 2.49 -6.73 -8.09
C LEU A 87 1.51 -7.71 -8.77
N LYS A 88 1.60 -7.89 -10.09
CA LYS A 88 0.77 -8.88 -10.82
C LYS A 88 1.01 -10.30 -10.32
N ALA A 89 2.27 -10.65 -10.02
CA ALA A 89 2.61 -11.95 -9.48
C ALA A 89 2.05 -12.13 -8.06
N ALA A 90 2.13 -11.07 -7.22
CA ALA A 90 1.55 -11.08 -5.88
C ALA A 90 0.01 -11.16 -5.87
N LEU A 91 -0.66 -10.54 -6.86
CA LEU A 91 -2.11 -10.57 -7.05
C LEU A 91 -2.63 -11.88 -7.65
N ARG A 92 -1.75 -12.72 -8.22
CA ARG A 92 -2.14 -13.98 -8.86
C ARG A 92 -2.83 -14.90 -7.85
N GLY A 93 -3.83 -15.65 -8.32
CA GLY A 93 -4.61 -16.53 -7.44
C GLY A 93 -5.39 -15.76 -6.35
N LEU A 94 -5.90 -14.58 -6.68
CA LEU A 94 -6.65 -13.70 -5.76
C LEU A 94 -5.83 -13.28 -4.53
N GLY A 95 -4.58 -12.90 -4.77
CA GLY A 95 -3.65 -12.50 -3.73
C GLY A 95 -3.34 -13.63 -2.76
N HIS A 96 -3.13 -14.85 -3.25
CA HIS A 96 -2.80 -16.03 -2.44
C HIS A 96 -1.68 -15.72 -1.42
N VAL A 97 -0.64 -14.99 -1.86
CA VAL A 97 0.50 -14.56 -1.04
C VAL A 97 0.09 -13.72 0.17
N TRP A 98 -1.00 -12.96 0.10
CA TRP A 98 -1.49 -12.10 1.18
C TRP A 98 -2.57 -12.75 2.03
N ARG A 99 -3.03 -13.94 1.66
CA ARG A 99 -4.08 -14.65 2.39
C ARG A 99 -3.53 -15.63 3.42
N PHE A 100 -2.25 -15.97 3.32
CA PHE A 100 -1.57 -16.92 4.20
C PHE A 100 -0.33 -16.28 4.81
N CYS A 101 -0.11 -16.52 6.11
CA CYS A 101 1.11 -16.10 6.75
C CYS A 101 2.30 -16.90 6.19
N PRO A 102 3.42 -16.25 5.82
CA PRO A 102 4.63 -16.90 5.33
C PRO A 102 5.20 -17.97 6.28
N ALA A 103 4.94 -17.84 7.59
CA ALA A 103 5.35 -18.82 8.59
C ALA A 103 4.58 -20.15 8.47
N ASP A 104 3.28 -20.10 8.13
CA ASP A 104 2.40 -21.27 8.00
C ASP A 104 2.58 -22.00 6.67
N LEU A 105 3.17 -21.34 5.68
CA LEU A 105 3.41 -21.91 4.36
C LEU A 105 4.40 -23.08 4.45
N PRO A 106 4.16 -24.21 3.75
CA PRO A 106 5.13 -25.30 3.67
C PRO A 106 6.43 -24.83 3.01
N MET A 107 7.55 -25.46 3.36
CA MET A 107 8.89 -25.07 2.88
C MET A 107 8.98 -24.96 1.35
N LYS A 108 8.29 -25.86 0.63
CA LYS A 108 8.20 -25.84 -0.83
C LYS A 108 7.57 -24.54 -1.36
N GLU A 109 6.48 -24.09 -0.77
CA GLU A 109 5.79 -22.86 -1.21
C GLU A 109 6.57 -21.60 -0.81
N ARG A 110 7.19 -21.60 0.37
CA ARG A 110 8.15 -20.54 0.77
C ARG A 110 9.29 -20.40 -0.23
N SER A 111 9.89 -21.52 -0.67
CA SER A 111 10.95 -21.48 -1.68
C SER A 111 10.46 -20.95 -3.04
N ALA A 112 9.21 -21.25 -3.42
CA ALA A 112 8.61 -20.73 -4.64
C ALA A 112 8.35 -19.22 -4.55
N LEU A 113 7.88 -18.72 -3.39
CA LEU A 113 7.74 -17.29 -3.12
C LEU A 113 9.09 -16.56 -3.16
N TRP A 114 10.13 -17.18 -2.59
CA TRP A 114 11.48 -16.64 -2.64
C TRP A 114 12.01 -16.56 -4.07
N ALA A 115 11.82 -17.60 -4.88
CA ALA A 115 12.20 -17.63 -6.29
C ALA A 115 11.43 -16.62 -7.14
N LEU A 116 10.20 -16.28 -6.75
CA LEU A 116 9.38 -15.25 -7.39
C LEU A 116 9.83 -13.83 -7.04
N SER A 117 10.57 -13.66 -5.94
CA SER A 117 11.11 -12.38 -5.51
C SER A 117 12.49 -12.12 -6.13
N GLU A 118 12.72 -10.89 -6.57
CA GLU A 118 13.97 -10.42 -7.17
C GLU A 118 14.61 -9.33 -6.29
N GLN A 119 15.93 -9.25 -6.26
CA GLN A 119 16.61 -8.10 -5.64
C GLN A 119 16.27 -6.84 -6.42
N VAL A 120 15.97 -5.76 -5.70
CA VAL A 120 15.62 -4.46 -6.29
C VAL A 120 16.41 -3.35 -5.62
N GLU A 121 16.86 -2.36 -6.39
CA GLU A 121 17.55 -1.19 -5.84
C GLU A 121 16.59 -0.21 -5.15
N SER A 122 15.33 -0.20 -5.58
CA SER A 122 14.27 0.64 -5.03
C SER A 122 12.89 0.02 -5.26
N PHE A 123 11.90 0.44 -4.47
CA PHE A 123 10.51 0.01 -4.60
C PHE A 123 9.66 1.11 -5.25
N ASP A 124 8.82 0.75 -6.23
CA ASP A 124 7.88 1.70 -6.83
C ASP A 124 6.74 2.04 -5.87
N THR A 125 6.34 1.07 -5.06
CA THR A 125 5.26 1.23 -4.08
C THR A 125 5.56 0.40 -2.85
N PHE A 126 5.53 1.06 -1.69
CA PHE A 126 5.65 0.41 -0.40
C PHE A 126 4.26 0.03 0.12
N LEU A 127 4.04 -1.26 0.35
CA LEU A 127 2.78 -1.78 0.88
C LEU A 127 3.01 -2.30 2.30
N SER A 128 2.93 -1.42 3.30
CA SER A 128 2.93 -1.86 4.70
C SER A 128 1.79 -2.84 4.93
N HIS A 129 2.09 -3.98 5.54
CA HIS A 129 1.10 -4.98 5.87
C HIS A 129 1.09 -5.21 7.37
N SER A 130 -0.07 -5.03 7.99
CA SER A 130 -0.38 -5.72 9.24
C SER A 130 -1.22 -6.95 8.88
N TRP A 131 -0.76 -8.13 9.27
CA TRP A 131 -1.51 -9.39 9.12
C TRP A 131 -2.82 -9.39 9.91
N ARG A 132 -2.97 -8.44 10.84
CA ARG A 132 -4.20 -8.17 11.61
C ARG A 132 -5.38 -7.76 10.72
N THR A 133 -5.15 -7.18 9.54
CA THR A 133 -6.22 -6.87 8.59
C THR A 133 -6.50 -8.07 7.68
N HIS A 134 -7.77 -8.45 7.53
CA HIS A 134 -8.14 -9.56 6.64
C HIS A 134 -7.58 -9.33 5.23
N GLY A 135 -6.68 -10.20 4.78
CA GLY A 135 -5.95 -10.06 3.51
C GLY A 135 -6.86 -9.88 2.29
N ARG A 136 -8.10 -10.38 2.33
CA ARG A 136 -9.11 -10.21 1.27
C ARG A 136 -9.39 -8.75 0.92
N TRP A 137 -9.55 -7.88 1.92
CA TRP A 137 -9.82 -6.46 1.67
C TRP A 137 -8.62 -5.74 1.06
N LYS A 138 -7.41 -6.18 1.43
CA LYS A 138 -6.17 -5.67 0.84
C LYS A 138 -6.04 -6.09 -0.62
N VAL A 139 -6.38 -7.34 -0.95
CA VAL A 139 -6.45 -7.80 -2.35
C VAL A 139 -7.42 -6.92 -3.12
N VAL A 140 -8.65 -6.74 -2.63
CA VAL A 140 -9.67 -5.90 -3.28
C VAL A 140 -9.17 -4.46 -3.47
N ALA A 141 -8.58 -3.86 -2.44
CA ALA A 141 -8.04 -2.51 -2.51
C ALA A 141 -6.90 -2.38 -3.54
N LEU A 142 -6.02 -3.38 -3.63
CA LEU A 142 -4.90 -3.39 -4.59
C LEU A 142 -5.39 -3.66 -6.01
N THR A 143 -6.29 -4.62 -6.19
CA THR A 143 -6.98 -4.90 -7.45
C THR A 143 -7.72 -3.66 -7.95
N LEU A 144 -8.40 -2.93 -7.06
CA LEU A 144 -9.08 -1.68 -7.40
C LEU A 144 -8.06 -0.59 -7.73
N ARG A 145 -7.05 -0.34 -6.89
CA ARG A 145 -6.07 0.74 -7.10
C ARG A 145 -5.29 0.58 -8.40
N PHE A 146 -4.85 -0.64 -8.71
CA PHE A 146 -3.99 -0.91 -9.86
C PHE A 146 -4.77 -1.35 -11.10
N GLY A 147 -5.96 -1.90 -10.93
CA GLY A 147 -6.81 -2.33 -12.05
C GLY A 147 -7.98 -1.41 -12.35
N TRP A 148 -8.22 -0.34 -11.60
CA TRP A 148 -9.29 0.62 -11.89
C TRP A 148 -9.25 1.17 -13.33
N PRO A 149 -8.08 1.55 -13.89
CA PRO A 149 -8.05 2.04 -15.27
C PRO A 149 -8.55 0.97 -16.25
N PHE A 150 -8.17 -0.28 -16.04
CA PHE A 150 -8.63 -1.39 -16.86
C PHE A 150 -10.13 -1.66 -16.66
N PHE A 151 -10.59 -1.65 -15.40
CA PHE A 151 -12.00 -1.79 -15.07
C PHE A 151 -12.87 -0.72 -15.75
N VAL A 152 -12.44 0.55 -15.71
CA VAL A 152 -13.11 1.66 -16.37
C VAL A 152 -13.08 1.50 -17.88
N ALA A 153 -11.92 1.16 -18.46
CA ALA A 153 -11.80 0.97 -19.91
C ALA A 153 -12.67 -0.19 -20.42
N CYS A 154 -12.67 -1.32 -19.71
CA CYS A 154 -13.50 -2.47 -20.05
C CYS A 154 -14.99 -2.15 -19.87
N SER A 155 -15.37 -1.45 -18.80
CA SER A 155 -16.74 -1.00 -18.58
C SER A 155 -17.21 -0.05 -19.69
N LEU A 156 -16.37 0.92 -20.07
CA LEU A 156 -16.64 1.82 -21.20
C LEU A 156 -16.78 1.05 -22.51
N ALA A 157 -15.90 0.09 -22.78
CA ALA A 157 -16.00 -0.75 -23.97
C ALA A 157 -17.30 -1.59 -23.96
N CYS A 158 -17.70 -2.15 -22.82
CA CYS A 158 -18.95 -2.89 -22.68
C CYS A 158 -20.21 -2.01 -22.86
N ILE A 159 -20.13 -0.71 -22.60
CA ILE A 159 -21.23 0.24 -22.85
C ILE A 159 -21.22 0.69 -24.32
N LEU A 160 -20.07 1.15 -24.82
CA LEU A 160 -19.93 1.75 -26.15
C LEU A 160 -20.06 0.72 -27.27
N LEU A 161 -19.54 -0.50 -27.09
CA LEU A 161 -19.51 -1.50 -28.15
C LEU A 161 -20.92 -1.96 -28.55
N PRO A 162 -21.85 -2.27 -27.62
CA PRO A 162 -23.26 -2.48 -27.97
C PRO A 162 -23.94 -1.26 -28.60
N GLU A 163 -23.66 -0.03 -28.13
CA GLU A 163 -24.21 1.19 -28.73
C GLU A 163 -23.77 1.34 -30.20
N ILE A 164 -22.48 1.17 -30.47
CA ILE A 164 -21.92 1.23 -31.83
C ILE A 164 -22.52 0.13 -32.71
N LEU A 165 -22.60 -1.11 -32.22
CA LEU A 165 -23.20 -2.21 -32.98
C LEU A 165 -24.69 -2.00 -33.25
N SER A 166 -25.39 -1.32 -32.35
CA SER A 166 -26.80 -0.95 -32.52
C SER A 166 -26.96 0.16 -33.56
N LEU A 167 -26.07 1.18 -33.54
CA LEU A 167 -26.06 2.24 -34.55
C LEU A 167 -25.73 1.73 -35.96
N LEU A 168 -24.97 0.63 -36.06
CA LEU A 168 -24.67 -0.04 -37.32
C LEU A 168 -25.79 -1.01 -37.76
N GLU A 169 -26.89 -1.11 -37.01
CA GLU A 169 -28.00 -2.04 -37.25
C GLU A 169 -27.57 -3.52 -37.30
N ILE A 170 -26.37 -3.84 -36.78
CA ILE A 170 -25.84 -5.22 -36.74
C ILE A 170 -26.49 -5.99 -35.58
N LEU A 171 -26.70 -5.32 -34.46
CA LEU A 171 -27.25 -5.93 -33.25
C LEU A 171 -28.64 -5.35 -32.95
N PRO A 172 -29.73 -6.13 -33.06
CA PRO A 172 -31.04 -5.69 -32.61
C PRO A 172 -31.01 -5.53 -31.08
N LEU A 173 -31.42 -4.38 -30.56
CA LEU A 173 -31.45 -4.12 -29.11
C LEU A 173 -32.41 -5.12 -28.44
N PRO A 174 -31.91 -6.07 -27.63
CA PRO A 174 -32.73 -7.19 -27.16
C PRO A 174 -33.65 -6.83 -26.00
N LEU A 175 -33.43 -5.67 -25.36
CA LEU A 175 -34.25 -5.18 -24.25
C LEU A 175 -34.81 -3.80 -24.57
N THR A 176 -36.13 -3.76 -24.76
CA THR A 176 -36.93 -2.53 -24.71
C THR A 176 -37.55 -2.43 -23.33
N TYR A 177 -37.37 -1.30 -22.65
CA TYR A 177 -38.06 -0.99 -21.42
C TYR A 177 -39.20 -0.02 -21.73
N GLN A 178 -40.42 -0.41 -21.40
CA GLN A 178 -41.60 0.44 -21.62
C GLN A 178 -41.75 1.41 -20.45
N VAL A 179 -41.60 2.70 -20.71
CA VAL A 179 -41.91 3.74 -19.72
C VAL A 179 -43.33 4.24 -19.97
N GLN A 180 -44.22 4.00 -19.02
CA GLN A 180 -45.56 4.60 -19.02
C GLN A 180 -45.49 5.99 -18.38
N ILE A 181 -45.68 7.03 -19.18
CA ILE A 181 -45.81 8.40 -18.69
C ILE A 181 -47.30 8.68 -18.48
N PRO A 182 -47.73 9.27 -17.34
CA PRO A 182 -49.13 9.64 -17.12
C PRO A 182 -49.63 10.54 -18.27
N GLY A 183 -50.56 10.02 -19.09
CA GLY A 183 -51.03 10.68 -20.32
C GLY A 183 -51.03 9.81 -21.58
N ASP A 184 -51.21 8.48 -21.44
CA ASP A 184 -51.41 7.49 -22.52
C ASP A 184 -50.29 7.29 -23.54
N LYS A 185 -49.10 7.85 -23.32
CA LYS A 185 -47.96 7.59 -24.22
C LYS A 185 -47.02 6.55 -23.61
N VAL A 186 -47.01 5.37 -24.22
CA VAL A 186 -46.00 4.34 -24.00
C VAL A 186 -44.77 4.68 -24.83
N PHE A 187 -43.61 4.84 -24.18
CA PHE A 187 -42.35 5.06 -24.85
C PHE A 187 -41.44 3.84 -24.65
N ASP A 188 -40.99 3.23 -25.74
CA ASP A 188 -40.01 2.15 -25.69
C ASP A 188 -38.61 2.75 -25.65
N VAL A 189 -37.94 2.62 -24.51
CA VAL A 189 -36.55 3.05 -24.34
C VAL A 189 -35.66 1.81 -24.42
N PRO A 190 -34.74 1.72 -25.39
CA PRO A 190 -33.81 0.60 -25.42
C PRO A 190 -32.88 0.64 -24.20
N PHE A 191 -32.81 -0.46 -23.44
CA PHE A 191 -31.97 -0.56 -22.25
C PHE A 191 -30.86 -1.58 -22.47
N GLY A 192 -29.64 -1.09 -22.69
CA GLY A 192 -28.45 -1.93 -22.80
C GLY A 192 -27.98 -2.39 -21.42
N GLY A 193 -28.58 -3.44 -20.85
CA GLY A 193 -28.20 -4.06 -19.57
C GLY A 193 -26.80 -4.70 -19.53
N TRP A 194 -25.89 -4.34 -20.43
CA TRP A 194 -24.60 -4.98 -20.66
C TRP A 194 -23.51 -4.60 -19.64
N GLY A 195 -23.79 -3.66 -18.73
CA GLY A 195 -22.80 -3.06 -17.83
C GLY A 195 -22.28 -3.95 -16.68
N SER A 196 -22.49 -5.27 -16.70
CA SER A 196 -22.16 -6.13 -15.54
C SER A 196 -21.03 -7.14 -15.72
N LEU A 197 -20.34 -7.21 -16.88
CA LEU A 197 -19.35 -8.27 -17.10
C LEU A 197 -17.87 -7.80 -17.16
N GLY A 198 -17.09 -8.30 -16.20
CA GLY A 198 -15.74 -8.85 -16.47
C GLY A 198 -14.54 -7.97 -16.11
N TYR A 199 -14.10 -8.02 -14.85
CA TYR A 199 -12.75 -7.56 -14.49
C TYR A 199 -11.70 -8.65 -14.85
N LEU A 200 -10.81 -8.33 -15.81
CA LEU A 200 -9.66 -9.17 -16.21
C LEU A 200 -8.34 -8.41 -15.89
N PRO A 201 -7.67 -8.70 -14.76
CA PRO A 201 -6.52 -7.92 -14.29
C PRO A 201 -5.26 -7.98 -15.18
N ASP A 202 -5.19 -8.90 -16.14
CA ASP A 202 -3.93 -9.23 -16.82
C ASP A 202 -3.59 -8.34 -18.03
N ALA A 203 -4.54 -7.55 -18.55
CA ALA A 203 -4.40 -7.04 -19.92
C ALA A 203 -3.60 -5.74 -20.10
N CYS A 204 -3.17 -5.00 -19.08
CA CYS A 204 -2.51 -3.70 -19.29
C CYS A 204 -1.38 -3.36 -18.30
N GLY A 205 -0.34 -2.70 -18.80
CA GLY A 205 0.62 -1.89 -18.03
C GLY A 205 1.89 -2.57 -17.50
N ARG A 206 2.95 -1.75 -17.38
CA ARG A 206 4.16 -2.05 -16.59
C ARG A 206 3.75 -2.43 -15.17
N THR A 207 4.34 -3.49 -14.65
CA THR A 207 4.05 -3.99 -13.31
C THR A 207 4.89 -3.23 -12.30
N PRO A 208 4.30 -2.41 -11.42
CA PRO A 208 5.07 -1.84 -10.32
C PRO A 208 5.63 -2.97 -9.47
N LYS A 209 6.90 -2.84 -9.09
CA LYS A 209 7.55 -3.72 -8.13
C LYS A 209 7.17 -3.26 -6.73
N CYS A 210 6.55 -4.16 -5.97
CA CYS A 210 6.11 -3.86 -4.62
C CYS A 210 7.01 -4.57 -3.61
N PHE A 211 7.31 -3.88 -2.52
CA PHE A 211 7.90 -4.53 -1.36
C PHE A 211 6.83 -5.38 -0.66
N LEU A 212 7.17 -6.63 -0.39
CA LEU A 212 6.41 -7.48 0.51
C LEU A 212 7.20 -7.59 1.80
N ASP A 213 6.80 -6.85 2.82
CA ASP A 213 7.40 -6.98 4.14
C ASP A 213 6.95 -8.31 4.76
N VAL A 214 7.87 -9.27 4.88
CA VAL A 214 7.64 -10.59 5.50
C VAL A 214 8.14 -10.61 6.96
N THR A 215 8.50 -9.46 7.53
CA THR A 215 9.13 -9.41 8.87
C THR A 215 8.20 -9.67 10.05
N SER A 216 6.96 -10.13 9.82
CA SER A 216 6.08 -10.52 10.93
C SER A 216 6.68 -11.67 11.71
N ARG A 217 6.88 -11.45 13.02
CA ARG A 217 7.23 -12.52 13.94
C ARG A 217 6.16 -13.61 13.86
N PRO A 218 6.52 -14.90 14.00
CA PRO A 218 5.56 -16.00 13.98
C PRO A 218 4.40 -15.85 14.98
N ALA A 219 4.55 -15.02 16.02
CA ALA A 219 3.54 -14.77 17.04
C ALA A 219 2.45 -13.76 16.63
N ASP A 220 2.64 -13.02 15.53
CA ASP A 220 1.71 -11.97 15.05
C ASP A 220 0.85 -12.44 13.85
N CYS A 221 0.98 -13.73 13.52
CA CYS A 221 0.07 -14.51 12.69
C CYS A 221 -0.80 -15.37 13.61
#